data_AF-A0A7C6C7Z0-F1
#
_entry.id   AF-A0A7C6C7Z0-F1
#
_cell.length_a   1.000
_cell.length_b   1.000
_cell.length_c   1.000
_cell.angle_alpha   90.00
_cell.angle_beta   90.00
_cell.angle_gamma   90.00
#
_symmetry.space_group_name_H-M   'P 1'
#
loop_
_entity.id
_entity.type
_entity.pdbx_description
1 polymer ?
#
loop_
_entity_poly.entity_id
_entity_poly.type
_entity_poly.pdbx_seq_one_letter_code
_entity_poly.pdbx_strand_id
1 'polypeptide(L)' 'MKLVITIIQDTEVTQMLNRLTDNGFSATKLASTGGFLKAGNTTLLIGVEDHKLEKVLELLKGAAVFVLNVERFERI' A
#
# COMPACT_ATOMS: atom_id res chain seq x y z
N MET A 1 9.46 -0.67 12.47
CA MET A 1 9.11 -0.50 11.03
C MET A 1 8.02 -1.49 10.67
N LYS A 2 7.13 -1.11 9.74
CA LYS A 2 6.08 -1.96 9.18
C LYS A 2 6.22 -2.05 7.66
N LEU A 3 5.80 -3.17 7.11
CA LEU A 3 5.45 -3.29 5.69
C LEU A 3 3.94 -3.35 5.59
N VAL A 4 3.36 -2.38 4.88
CA VAL A 4 1.93 -2.36 4.56
C VAL A 4 1.76 -2.88 3.14
N ILE A 5 0.92 -3.89 2.99
CA ILE A 5 0.51 -4.44 1.69
C ILE A 5 -0.96 -4.10 1.52
N THR A 6 -1.32 -3.47 0.40
CA THR A 6 -2.71 -3.11 0.12
C THR A 6 -3.10 -3.51 -1.28
N ILE A 7 -4.33 -3.97 -1.45
CA ILE A 7 -4.91 -4.36 -2.74
C ILE A 7 -6.04 -3.40 -3.08
N ILE A 8 -5.95 -2.76 -4.24
CA ILE A 8 -6.91 -1.76 -4.73
C ILE A 8 -7.27 -2.01 -6.19
N GLN A 9 -8.37 -1.40 -6.66
CA GLN A 9 -8.76 -1.49 -8.06
C GLN A 9 -7.82 -0.66 -8.94
N ASP A 10 -7.55 -1.11 -10.16
CA ASP A 10 -6.64 -0.42 -11.08
C ASP A 10 -7.06 1.03 -11.38
N THR A 11 -8.36 1.29 -11.40
CA THR A 11 -8.96 2.61 -11.62
C THR A 11 -8.61 3.62 -10.52
N GLU A 12 -8.30 3.16 -9.31
CA GLU A 12 -8.06 4.01 -8.14
C GLU A 12 -6.55 4.23 -7.86
N VAL A 13 -5.68 3.47 -8.55
CA VAL A 13 -4.23 3.42 -8.24
C VAL A 13 -3.56 4.78 -8.34
N THR A 14 -3.80 5.51 -9.43
CA THR A 14 -3.15 6.80 -9.66
C THR A 14 -3.53 7.80 -8.56
N GLN A 15 -4.81 7.85 -8.19
CA GLN A 15 -5.28 8.71 -7.11
C GLN A 15 -4.66 8.31 -5.76
N MET A 16 -4.57 7.01 -5.48
CA MET A 16 -3.98 6.51 -4.24
C MET A 16 -2.48 6.82 -4.15
N LEU A 17 -1.72 6.62 -5.22
CA LEU A 17 -0.28 6.93 -5.27
C LEU A 17 -0.01 8.42 -5.06
N ASN A 18 -0.82 9.29 -5.66
CA ASN A 18 -0.71 10.74 -5.45
C ASN A 18 -0.98 11.08 -3.98
N ARG A 19 -2.10 10.60 -3.41
CA ARG A 19 -2.44 10.83 -1.99
C ARG A 19 -1.34 10.36 -1.03
N LEU A 20 -0.74 9.20 -1.29
CA LEU A 20 0.37 8.67 -0.50
C LEU A 20 1.62 9.57 -0.62
N THR A 21 1.98 9.94 -1.85
CA THR A 21 3.15 10.80 -2.13
C THR A 21 3.01 12.17 -1.48
N ASP A 22 1.85 12.81 -1.62
CA ASP A 22 1.53 14.12 -1.02
C ASP A 22 1.62 14.09 0.51
N ASN A 23 1.47 12.90 1.12
CA ASN A 23 1.56 12.69 2.56
C ASN A 23 2.92 12.18 3.05
N GLY A 24 3.91 12.08 2.15
CA GLY A 24 5.28 11.66 2.45
C GLY A 24 5.48 10.14 2.50
N PHE A 25 4.58 9.36 1.90
CA PHE A 25 4.71 7.91 1.78
C PHE A 25 5.15 7.54 0.37
N SER A 26 6.01 6.54 0.26
CA SER A 26 6.41 5.94 -1.01
C SER A 26 5.88 4.51 -1.10
N ALA A 27 5.39 4.14 -2.28
CA ALA A 27 4.82 2.82 -2.54
C ALA A 27 5.44 2.20 -3.79
N THR A 28 5.70 0.90 -3.74
CA THR A 28 6.03 0.10 -4.93
C THR A 28 4.74 -0.51 -5.47
N LYS A 29 4.46 -0.28 -6.76
CA LYS A 29 3.30 -0.82 -7.46
C LYS A 29 3.63 -2.18 -8.08
N LEU A 30 2.79 -3.18 -7.85
CA LEU A 30 2.79 -4.46 -8.54
C LEU A 30 1.47 -4.65 -9.27
N ALA A 31 1.53 -4.92 -10.57
CA ALA A 31 0.36 -5.38 -11.31
C ALA A 31 -0.06 -6.75 -10.78
N SER A 32 -1.33 -6.89 -10.41
CA SER A 32 -1.88 -8.14 -9.89
C SER A 32 -3.19 -8.47 -10.60
N THR A 33 -3.65 -9.70 -10.43
CA THR A 33 -5.00 -10.11 -10.83
C THR A 33 -5.57 -10.94 -9.70
N GLY A 34 -6.88 -10.87 -9.48
CA GLY A 34 -7.50 -11.63 -8.39
C GLY A 34 -8.97 -11.96 -8.62
N GLY A 35 -9.41 -13.04 -7.98
CA GLY A 35 -10.81 -13.45 -7.90
C GLY A 35 -11.37 -14.22 -9.11
N PHE A 36 -12.65 -14.55 -9.03
CA PHE A 36 -13.41 -15.32 -10.01
C PHE A 36 -13.53 -14.63 -11.38
N LEU A 37 -13.61 -13.30 -11.39
CA LEU A 37 -13.79 -12.49 -12.62
C LEU A 37 -12.48 -12.08 -13.29
N LYS A 38 -11.31 -12.49 -12.75
CA LYS A 38 -9.97 -12.05 -13.22
C LYS A 38 -9.87 -10.53 -13.39
N ALA A 39 -10.52 -9.77 -12.52
CA ALA A 39 -10.48 -8.32 -12.59
C ALA A 39 -9.06 -7.81 -12.30
N GLY A 40 -8.64 -6.81 -13.07
CA GLY A 40 -7.37 -6.11 -12.87
C GLY A 40 -7.38 -5.38 -11.52
N ASN A 41 -6.39 -5.68 -10.70
CA ASN A 41 -6.17 -5.03 -9.44
C ASN A 41 -4.68 -4.78 -9.24
N THR A 42 -4.37 -3.88 -8.32
CA THR A 42 -3.00 -3.48 -8.07
C THR A 42 -2.68 -3.71 -6.61
N THR A 43 -1.55 -4.36 -6.38
CA THR A 43 -0.97 -4.50 -5.05
C THR A 43 0.06 -3.38 -4.85
N LEU A 44 -0.02 -2.66 -3.74
CA LEU A 44 0.99 -1.69 -3.34
C LEU A 44 1.76 -2.23 -2.11
N LEU A 45 3.07 -2.08 -2.14
CA LEU A 45 3.96 -2.34 -1.01
C LEU A 45 4.47 -1.00 -0.46
N ILE A 46 4.28 -0.77 0.83
CA ILE A 46 4.57 0.52 1.46
C ILE A 46 5.38 0.26 2.72
N GLY A 47 6.63 0.73 2.73
CA GLY A 47 7.48 0.72 3.92
C GLY A 47 7.12 1.90 4.82
N VAL A 48 6.81 1.64 6.10
CA VAL A 48 6.26 2.66 7.01
C VAL A 48 6.96 2.60 8.35
N GLU A 49 7.31 3.76 8.89
CA GLU A 49 7.79 3.90 10.26
C GLU A 49 6.65 3.67 11.25
N ASP A 50 6.93 3.07 12.43
CA ASP A 50 5.86 2.62 13.34
C ASP A 50 4.93 3.77 13.76
N HIS A 51 5.46 4.96 13.98
CA HIS A 51 4.68 6.14 14.37
C HIS A 51 3.84 6.74 13.23
N LYS A 52 4.07 6.34 11.98
CA LYS A 52 3.31 6.79 10.79
C LYS A 52 2.24 5.78 10.35
N LEU A 53 2.14 4.64 11.03
CA LEU A 53 1.21 3.57 10.65
C LEU A 53 -0.24 4.05 10.62
N GLU A 54 -0.73 4.70 11.67
CA GLU A 54 -2.12 5.16 11.73
C GLU A 54 -2.46 6.12 10.58
N LYS A 55 -1.53 7.04 10.27
CA LYS A 55 -1.71 7.98 9.16
C LYS A 55 -1.82 7.25 7.82
N VAL A 56 -1.01 6.22 7.55
CA VAL A 56 -1.10 5.48 6.28
C VAL A 56 -2.40 4.67 6.20
N LEU A 57 -2.84 4.08 7.32
CA LEU A 57 -4.08 3.30 7.38
C LEU A 57 -5.31 4.18 7.13
N GLU A 58 -5.29 5.43 7.62
CA GLU A 58 -6.34 6.40 7.32
C GLU A 58 -6.42 6.72 5.82
N LEU A 59 -5.28 6.91 5.14
CA LEU A 59 -5.23 7.15 3.70
C LEU A 59 -5.77 5.96 2.88
N LEU A 60 -5.51 4.73 3.36
CA LEU A 60 -5.90 3.46 2.75
C LEU A 60 -7.30 2.98 3.14
N LYS A 61 -8.06 3.76 3.91
CA LYS A 61 -9.38 3.36 4.39
C LYS A 61 -10.29 2.95 3.22
N GLY A 62 -10.89 1.76 3.34
CA GLY A 62 -11.73 1.15 2.30
C GLY A 62 -11.01 0.14 1.41
N ALA A 63 -9.68 0.05 1.48
CA ALA A 63 -8.90 -1.00 0.83
C ALA A 63 -8.70 -2.22 1.73
N ALA A 64 -8.36 -3.36 1.12
CA ALA A 64 -7.86 -4.52 1.86
C ALA A 64 -6.39 -4.28 2.23
N VAL A 65 -6.06 -4.34 3.52
CA VAL A 65 -4.75 -3.98 4.05
C VAL A 65 -4.19 -5.07 4.95
N PHE A 66 -2.93 -5.43 4.74
CA PHE A 66 -2.13 -6.30 5.60
C PHE A 66 -0.97 -5.48 6.18
N VAL A 67 -0.75 -5.61 7.48
CA VAL A 67 0.35 -4.95 8.19
C VAL A 67 1.28 -6.02 8.72
N LEU A 68 2.53 -6.01 8.26
CA LEU A 68 3.56 -6.94 8.69
C LEU A 68 4.61 -6.20 9.52
N ASN A 69 5.01 -6.81 10.63
CA ASN A 69 6.14 -6.34 11.42
C ASN A 69 7.44 -6.66 10.68
N VAL A 70 8.31 -5.67 10.55
CA VAL A 70 9.62 -5.85 9.91
C VAL A 70 10.69 -5.69 10.98
N GLU A 71 11.38 -6.78 11.30
CA GLU A 71 12.45 -6.79 12.32
C GLU A 71 13.71 -6.06 11.84
N ARG A 72 14.02 -6.16 10.54
CA ARG A 72 15.17 -5.49 9.90
C ARG A 72 14.77 -4.91 8.56
N PHE A 73 15.05 -3.62 8.38
CA PHE A 73 14.85 -2.90 7.12
C PHE A 73 16.17 -2.24 6.73
N GLU A 74 16.64 -2.50 5.52
CA GLU A 74 17.85 -1.89 4.96
C GLU A 74 17.52 -1.30 3.59
N ARG A 75 17.95 -0.05 3.39
CA ARG A 75 17.95 0.59 2.08
C ARG A 75 19.41 0.71 1.66
N ILE A 76 19.82 -0.19 0.76
CA ILE A 76 21.17 -0.28 0.20
C ILE A 76 21.18 0.39 -1.18
#